data_AF-A0A9J7AHB8-F1
#
_entry.id   AF-A0A9J7AHB8-F1
#
_cell.length_a   1.000
_cell.length_b   1.000
_cell.length_c   1.000
_cell.angle_alpha   90.00
_cell.angle_beta   90.00
_cell.angle_gamma   90.00
#
_symmetry.space_group_name_H-M   'P 1'
#
loop_
_entity.id
_entity.type
_entity.pdbx_description
1 polymer ?
#
loop_
_entity_poly.entity_id
_entity_poly.type
_entity_poly.pdbx_seq_one_letter_code
_entity_poly.pdbx_strand_id
1 'polypeptide(L)'
;MENTILTPELSAQARAELSLSQAKVSNDVGLSRGYLSQYESRKRVLNDNQVKSLQEYYQGYGWVPAESKSEPTDAESALVIDGVVVADHAEVDVEQLFEDYYATQSEIDELRSQEIARGWLFGGIDQMEAEVQCKPLLLLYRRLDEIKDMIQGRVLMDDEPLALKDSDIKTVGDYVDMLTGRLVKPEQPA
;
A
#
# COMPACT_ATOMS: atom_id res chain seq x y z
N MET A 1 -20.24 -1.34 22.67
CA MET A 1 -19.05 -0.54 22.34
C MET A 1 -19.15 -0.30 20.86
N GLU A 2 -19.22 0.97 20.46
CA GLU A 2 -19.30 1.30 19.04
C GLU A 2 -18.03 0.79 18.36
N ASN A 3 -18.23 0.01 17.30
CA ASN A 3 -17.14 -0.57 16.52
C ASN A 3 -16.65 0.53 15.56
N THR A 4 -16.04 1.59 16.09
CA THR A 4 -15.46 2.64 15.25
C THR A 4 -14.34 2.01 14.43
N ILE A 5 -14.46 2.09 13.11
CA ILE A 5 -13.48 1.49 12.23
C ILE A 5 -12.25 2.39 12.16
N LEU A 6 -11.06 1.83 12.40
CA LEU A 6 -9.81 2.57 12.31
C LEU A 6 -9.46 2.75 10.82
N THR A 7 -9.72 3.93 10.26
CA THR A 7 -9.26 4.29 8.91
C THR A 7 -7.79 4.72 8.94
N PRO A 8 -7.09 4.78 7.78
CA PRO A 8 -5.75 5.36 7.68
C PRO A 8 -5.58 6.70 8.38
N GLU A 9 -6.54 7.62 8.24
CA GLU A 9 -6.51 8.96 8.83
C GLU A 9 -6.65 8.88 10.33
N LEU A 10 -7.59 8.06 10.81
CA LEU A 10 -7.80 7.85 12.24
C LEU A 10 -6.58 7.20 12.88
N SER A 11 -5.90 6.27 12.19
CA SER A 11 -4.63 5.72 12.67
C SER A 11 -3.54 6.78 12.78
N ALA A 12 -3.35 7.60 11.73
CA ALA A 12 -2.36 8.68 11.75
C ALA A 12 -2.66 9.73 12.83
N GLN A 13 -3.94 10.06 13.01
CA GLN A 13 -4.43 10.96 14.03
C GLN A 13 -4.22 10.39 15.44
N ALA A 14 -4.65 9.15 15.70
CA ALA A 14 -4.48 8.48 16.99
C ALA A 14 -3.01 8.45 17.42
N ARG A 15 -2.12 8.11 16.48
CA ARG A 15 -0.68 8.10 16.72
C ARG A 15 -0.16 9.49 17.08
N ALA A 16 -0.60 10.53 16.38
CA ALA A 16 -0.20 11.91 16.65
C ALA A 16 -0.71 12.41 18.01
N GLU A 17 -1.97 12.17 18.34
CA GLU A 17 -2.59 12.55 19.61
C GLU A 17 -1.91 11.88 20.81
N LEU A 18 -1.56 10.61 20.67
CA LEU A 18 -0.83 9.85 21.68
C LEU A 18 0.67 10.16 21.71
N SER A 19 1.18 11.05 20.85
CA SER A 19 2.61 11.37 20.71
C SER A 19 3.48 10.12 20.49
N LEU A 20 2.97 9.13 19.77
CA LEU A 20 3.66 7.88 19.49
C LEU A 20 4.47 7.99 18.19
N SER A 21 5.71 7.51 18.23
CA SER A 21 6.49 7.39 17.00
C SER A 21 6.00 6.19 16.18
N GLN A 22 6.02 6.31 14.86
CA GLN A 22 5.66 5.21 13.96
C GLN A 22 6.53 3.96 14.18
N ALA A 23 7.82 4.15 14.51
CA ALA A 23 8.75 3.07 14.86
C ALA A 23 8.30 2.31 16.13
N LYS A 24 7.79 3.03 17.13
CA LYS A 24 7.26 2.41 18.35
C LYS A 24 6.00 1.59 18.06
N VAL A 25 5.03 2.18 17.36
CA VAL A 25 3.77 1.50 17.04
C VAL A 25 4.01 0.25 16.21
N SER A 26 4.80 0.36 15.14
CA SER A 26 5.13 -0.76 14.27
C SER A 26 5.79 -1.92 15.02
N ASN A 27 6.81 -1.63 15.84
CA ASN A 27 7.48 -2.65 16.63
C ASN A 27 6.55 -3.34 17.65
N ASP A 28 5.74 -2.57 18.37
CA ASP A 28 4.89 -3.09 19.44
C ASP A 28 3.70 -3.90 18.88
N VAL A 29 3.22 -3.57 17.67
CA VAL A 29 2.09 -4.24 17.00
C VAL A 29 2.55 -5.37 16.06
N GLY A 30 3.87 -5.54 15.85
CA GLY A 30 4.41 -6.54 14.93
C GLY A 30 4.15 -6.22 13.45
N LEU A 31 3.98 -4.94 13.12
CA LEU A 31 3.89 -4.44 11.75
C LEU A 31 5.26 -3.92 11.31
N SER A 32 5.57 -3.99 10.01
CA SER A 32 6.72 -3.26 9.51
C SER A 32 6.45 -1.75 9.62
N ARG A 33 7.49 -0.97 9.89
CA ARG A 33 7.38 0.50 9.90
C ARG A 33 6.96 1.03 8.54
N GLY A 34 7.42 0.40 7.45
CA GLY A 34 7.06 0.76 6.08
C GLY A 34 5.58 0.55 5.82
N TYR A 35 5.01 -0.59 6.23
CA TYR A 35 3.60 -0.91 6.04
C TYR A 35 2.70 0.02 6.82
N LEU A 36 3.05 0.35 8.07
CA LEU A 36 2.30 1.34 8.83
C LEU A 36 2.32 2.71 8.14
N SER A 37 3.48 3.11 7.58
CA SER A 37 3.59 4.36 6.83
C SER A 37 2.76 4.39 5.56
N GLN A 38 2.80 3.30 4.80
CA GLN A 38 2.03 3.19 3.58
C GLN A 38 0.53 3.12 3.88
N TYR A 39 0.14 2.45 4.96
CA TYR A 39 -1.24 2.41 5.40
C TYR A 39 -1.74 3.80 5.77
N GLU A 40 -1.03 4.53 6.65
CA GLU A 40 -1.37 5.89 7.05
C GLU A 40 -1.40 6.88 5.86
N SER A 41 -0.69 6.57 4.77
CA SER A 41 -0.68 7.36 3.53
C SER A 41 -1.62 6.80 2.44
N ARG A 42 -2.53 5.87 2.77
CA ARG A 42 -3.42 5.14 1.84
C ARG A 42 -2.72 4.33 0.73
N LYS A 43 -1.40 4.24 0.73
CA LYS A 43 -0.61 3.47 -0.24
C LYS A 43 -0.76 1.96 -0.06
N ARG A 44 -1.14 1.52 1.15
CA ARG A 44 -1.34 0.11 1.51
C ARG A 44 -2.68 -0.08 2.22
N VAL A 45 -3.28 -1.24 2.03
CA VAL A 45 -4.42 -1.72 2.82
C VAL A 45 -3.90 -2.79 3.80
N LEU A 46 -4.33 -2.70 5.06
CA LEU A 46 -4.02 -3.69 6.09
C LEU A 46 -5.19 -4.68 6.20
N ASN A 47 -4.92 -5.91 6.62
CA ASN A 47 -5.98 -6.88 6.91
C ASN A 47 -6.61 -6.64 8.28
N ASP A 48 -7.74 -7.29 8.54
CA ASP A 48 -8.51 -7.14 9.79
C ASP A 48 -7.69 -7.38 11.04
N ASN A 49 -6.84 -8.40 11.05
CA ASN A 49 -6.02 -8.71 12.21
C ASN A 49 -5.03 -7.58 12.50
N GLN A 50 -4.46 -6.98 11.46
CA GLN A 50 -3.54 -5.84 11.56
C GLN A 50 -4.27 -4.57 12.00
N VAL A 51 -5.43 -4.27 11.42
CA VAL A 51 -6.26 -3.10 11.78
C VAL A 51 -6.74 -3.22 13.23
N LYS A 52 -7.22 -4.40 13.62
CA LYS A 52 -7.64 -4.71 14.98
C LYS A 52 -6.49 -4.57 15.97
N SER A 53 -5.30 -5.07 15.64
CA SER A 53 -4.13 -4.96 16.52
C SER A 53 -3.71 -3.49 16.71
N LEU A 54 -3.75 -2.67 15.66
CA LEU A 54 -3.53 -1.22 15.77
C LEU A 54 -4.57 -0.53 16.64
N GLN A 55 -5.84 -0.87 16.44
CA GLN A 55 -6.95 -0.30 17.20
C GLN A 55 -6.86 -0.64 18.69
N GLU A 56 -6.65 -1.92 19.03
CA GLU A 56 -6.46 -2.38 20.41
C GLU A 56 -5.24 -1.72 21.05
N TYR A 57 -4.15 -1.57 20.28
CA TYR A 57 -2.96 -0.89 20.75
C TYR A 57 -3.24 0.58 21.09
N TYR A 58 -3.86 1.36 20.20
CA TYR A 58 -4.18 2.76 20.51
C TYR A 58 -5.18 2.90 21.67
N GLN A 59 -6.20 2.05 21.72
CA GLN A 59 -7.15 2.01 22.84
C GLN A 59 -6.46 1.65 24.16
N GLY A 60 -5.45 0.77 24.13
CA GLY A 60 -4.62 0.43 25.28
C GLY A 60 -3.79 1.62 25.80
N TYR A 61 -3.48 2.60 24.94
CA TYR A 61 -2.86 3.88 25.32
C TYR A 61 -3.88 4.95 25.71
N GLY A 62 -5.17 4.60 25.81
CA GLY A 62 -6.24 5.49 26.21
C GLY A 62 -6.81 6.35 25.07
N TRP A 63 -6.49 6.02 23.82
CA TRP A 63 -7.13 6.67 22.69
C TRP A 63 -8.60 6.23 22.58
N VAL A 64 -9.48 7.20 22.50
CA VAL A 64 -10.89 7.01 22.24
C VAL A 64 -11.20 7.79 20.97
N PRO A 65 -11.75 7.15 19.92
CA PRO A 65 -12.16 7.87 18.74
C PRO A 65 -13.13 8.99 19.15
N ALA A 66 -12.86 10.23 18.75
CA ALA A 66 -13.88 11.26 18.83
C ALA A 66 -15.09 10.75 18.04
N GLU A 67 -16.30 10.76 18.64
CA GLU A 67 -17.53 10.31 17.97
C GLU A 67 -17.54 10.86 16.54
N SER A 68 -17.33 9.97 15.57
CA SER A 68 -17.34 10.37 14.18
C SER A 68 -18.80 10.66 13.85
N LYS A 69 -19.20 11.93 13.96
CA LYS A 69 -20.36 12.46 13.23
C LYS A 69 -20.05 12.45 11.74
N SER A 70 -19.91 11.27 11.17
CA SER A 70 -20.20 11.07 9.76
C SER A 70 -21.71 10.79 9.71
N GLU A 71 -22.52 11.85 9.72
CA GLU A 71 -23.82 11.73 9.08
C GLU A 71 -23.56 11.25 7.64
N PRO A 72 -24.30 10.25 7.13
CA PRO A 72 -24.16 9.83 5.76
C PRO A 72 -24.53 11.02 4.90
N THR A 73 -23.54 11.62 4.25
CA THR A 73 -23.77 12.71 3.31
C THR A 73 -24.30 12.04 2.06
N ASP A 74 -25.62 11.96 1.90
CA ASP A 74 -26.41 11.60 0.72
C ASP A 74 -25.61 11.06 -0.50
N ALA A 75 -24.94 9.93 -0.30
CA ALA A 75 -24.42 9.08 -1.36
C ALA A 75 -25.21 7.79 -1.19
N GLU A 76 -26.20 7.61 -2.06
CA GLU A 76 -26.96 6.38 -2.18
C GLU A 76 -25.97 5.20 -2.07
N SER A 77 -26.16 4.43 -1.00
CA SER A 77 -25.65 3.06 -0.76
C SER A 77 -24.14 2.82 -0.72
N ALA A 78 -23.35 3.67 -0.04
CA ALA A 78 -22.00 3.29 0.36
C ALA A 78 -21.98 2.03 1.28
N LEU A 79 -21.45 0.90 0.80
CA LEU A 79 -21.19 -0.29 1.61
C LEU A 79 -19.85 -0.10 2.33
N VAL A 80 -19.88 -0.01 3.67
CA VAL A 80 -18.67 0.08 4.49
C VAL A 80 -18.29 -1.32 4.96
N ILE A 81 -17.20 -1.86 4.41
CA ILE A 81 -16.61 -3.14 4.83
C ILE A 81 -15.13 -2.87 5.13
N ASP A 82 -14.66 -3.33 6.28
CA ASP A 82 -13.25 -3.26 6.70
C ASP A 82 -12.61 -1.86 6.69
N GLY A 83 -13.43 -0.83 6.96
CA GLY A 83 -12.99 0.57 7.08
C GLY A 83 -12.88 1.30 5.75
N VAL A 84 -13.45 0.70 4.73
CA VAL A 84 -13.37 1.13 3.36
C VAL A 84 -14.79 1.34 2.81
N VAL A 85 -15.01 2.49 2.18
CA VAL A 85 -16.27 2.81 1.50
C VAL A 85 -16.20 2.23 0.09
N VAL A 86 -16.90 1.11 -0.14
CA VAL A 86 -17.00 0.48 -1.46
C VAL A 86 -18.18 1.11 -2.21
N ALA A 87 -17.96 1.50 -3.47
CA ALA A 87 -19.02 2.02 -4.33
C ALA A 87 -20.03 0.91 -4.68
N ASP A 88 -21.32 1.18 -4.51
CA ASP A 88 -22.47 0.24 -4.52
C ASP A 88 -22.76 -0.51 -5.84
N HIS A 89 -21.83 -0.62 -6.78
CA HIS A 89 -22.19 -0.95 -8.17
C HIS A 89 -21.64 -2.27 -8.69
N ALA A 90 -21.08 -3.11 -7.84
CA ALA A 90 -20.73 -4.46 -8.24
C ALA A 90 -20.96 -5.43 -7.08
N GLU A 91 -21.54 -6.59 -7.39
CA GLU A 91 -21.43 -7.81 -6.59
C GLU A 91 -19.96 -8.22 -6.57
N VAL A 92 -19.11 -7.43 -5.90
CA VAL A 92 -17.71 -7.73 -5.71
C VAL A 92 -17.62 -8.60 -4.48
N ASP A 93 -17.15 -9.82 -4.67
CA ASP A 93 -16.70 -10.64 -3.57
C ASP A 93 -15.48 -9.95 -2.93
N VAL A 94 -15.72 -9.30 -1.79
CA VAL A 94 -14.73 -8.48 -1.09
C VAL A 94 -13.57 -9.34 -0.59
N GLU A 95 -13.85 -10.56 -0.15
CA GLU A 95 -12.81 -11.50 0.29
C GLU A 95 -11.91 -11.85 -0.89
N GLN A 96 -12.50 -12.15 -2.05
CA GLN A 96 -11.73 -12.38 -3.28
C GLN A 96 -10.94 -11.13 -3.72
N LEU A 97 -11.48 -9.93 -3.53
CA LEU A 97 -10.79 -8.67 -3.87
C LEU A 97 -9.54 -8.46 -3.00
N PHE A 98 -9.61 -8.78 -1.71
CA PHE A 98 -8.46 -8.74 -0.82
C PHE A 98 -7.46 -9.86 -1.11
N GLU A 99 -7.91 -11.07 -1.41
CA GLU A 99 -7.04 -12.14 -1.88
C GLU A 99 -6.26 -11.72 -3.13
N ASP A 100 -6.96 -11.16 -4.13
CA ASP A 100 -6.37 -10.63 -5.35
C ASP A 100 -5.35 -9.52 -5.05
N TYR A 101 -5.66 -8.63 -4.09
CA TYR A 101 -4.75 -7.57 -3.66
C TYR A 101 -3.43 -8.12 -3.09
N TYR A 102 -3.53 -9.09 -2.17
CA TYR A 102 -2.35 -9.69 -1.53
C TYR A 102 -1.55 -10.57 -2.49
N ALA A 103 -2.23 -11.34 -3.35
CA ALA A 103 -1.59 -12.13 -4.40
C ALA A 103 -0.83 -11.22 -5.37
N THR A 104 -1.47 -10.15 -5.84
CA THR A 104 -0.84 -9.16 -6.74
C THR A 104 0.36 -8.49 -6.08
N GLN A 105 0.29 -8.13 -4.79
CA GLN A 105 1.45 -7.60 -4.07
C GLN A 105 2.59 -8.60 -3.98
N SER A 106 2.31 -9.86 -3.66
CA SER A 106 3.33 -10.90 -3.57
C SER A 106 4.04 -11.11 -4.91
N GLU A 107 3.31 -11.13 -6.02
CA GLU A 107 3.88 -11.25 -7.37
C GLU A 107 4.72 -10.02 -7.74
N ILE A 108 4.27 -8.82 -7.35
CA ILE A 108 5.05 -7.57 -7.51
C ILE A 108 6.38 -7.68 -6.76
N ASP A 109 6.35 -8.08 -5.49
CA ASP A 109 7.56 -8.19 -4.65
C ASP A 109 8.54 -9.20 -5.24
N GLU A 110 8.05 -10.34 -5.73
CA GLU A 110 8.87 -11.35 -6.40
C GLU A 110 9.52 -10.80 -7.67
N LEU A 111 8.74 -10.26 -8.61
CA LEU A 111 9.26 -9.73 -9.88
C LEU A 111 10.21 -8.56 -9.67
N ARG A 112 9.91 -7.66 -8.71
CA ARG A 112 10.78 -6.52 -8.39
C ARG A 112 12.15 -6.96 -7.92
N SER A 113 12.25 -8.09 -7.22
CA SER A 113 13.51 -8.59 -6.66
C SER A 113 14.44 -9.24 -7.70
N GLN A 114 13.94 -9.53 -8.90
CA GLN A 114 14.72 -10.19 -9.95
C GLN A 114 15.83 -9.29 -10.48
N GLU A 115 16.99 -9.88 -10.77
CA GLU A 115 18.10 -9.17 -11.40
C GLU A 115 17.72 -8.71 -12.81
N ILE A 116 18.03 -7.45 -13.13
CA ILE A 116 17.78 -6.91 -14.47
C ILE A 116 18.77 -7.50 -15.48
N ALA A 117 18.30 -7.79 -16.69
CA ALA A 117 19.14 -8.24 -17.77
C ALA A 117 20.25 -7.23 -18.10
N ARG A 118 21.49 -7.71 -18.14
CA ARG A 118 22.68 -6.93 -18.50
C ARG A 118 23.34 -7.49 -19.75
N GLY A 119 23.73 -6.59 -20.64
CA GLY A 119 24.44 -6.92 -21.86
C GLY A 119 25.87 -7.35 -21.58
N TRP A 120 26.37 -8.24 -22.45
CA TRP A 120 27.73 -8.81 -22.35
C TRP A 120 28.85 -7.80 -22.63
N LEU A 121 28.56 -6.69 -23.32
CA LEU A 121 29.52 -5.62 -23.63
C LEU A 121 29.35 -4.46 -22.63
N PHE A 122 30.40 -4.21 -21.83
CA PHE A 122 30.51 -3.14 -20.83
C PHE A 122 29.54 -3.20 -19.64
N GLY A 123 28.77 -4.28 -19.48
CA GLY A 123 27.90 -4.48 -18.30
C GLY A 123 26.72 -3.51 -18.21
N GLY A 124 26.40 -2.81 -19.31
CA GLY A 124 25.21 -1.97 -19.42
C GLY A 124 23.93 -2.80 -19.41
N ILE A 125 22.80 -2.16 -19.14
CA ILE A 125 21.48 -2.82 -19.16
C ILE A 125 21.17 -3.26 -20.60
N ASP A 126 20.75 -4.50 -20.78
CA ASP A 126 20.19 -4.94 -22.05
C ASP A 126 18.76 -4.40 -22.14
N GLN A 127 18.59 -3.28 -22.83
CA GLN A 127 17.30 -2.57 -22.88
C GLN A 127 16.18 -3.45 -23.44
N MET A 128 16.47 -4.28 -24.44
CA MET A 128 15.44 -5.10 -25.08
C MET A 128 14.94 -6.19 -24.14
N GLU A 129 15.85 -6.87 -23.45
CA GLU A 129 15.49 -7.91 -22.49
C GLU A 129 14.90 -7.29 -21.21
N ALA A 130 15.44 -6.16 -20.74
CA ALA A 130 14.91 -5.39 -19.61
C ALA A 130 13.45 -4.96 -19.85
N GLU A 131 13.12 -4.45 -21.04
CA GLU A 131 11.74 -4.12 -21.40
C GLU A 131 10.81 -5.33 -21.36
N VAL A 132 11.28 -6.51 -21.79
CA VAL A 132 10.49 -7.74 -21.72
C VAL A 132 10.28 -8.17 -20.27
N GLN A 133 11.32 -8.12 -19.43
CA GLN A 133 11.26 -8.45 -18.00
C GLN A 133 10.32 -7.51 -17.22
N CYS A 134 10.21 -6.24 -17.63
CA CYS A 134 9.44 -5.23 -16.90
C CYS A 134 7.95 -5.19 -17.24
N LYS A 135 7.54 -5.69 -18.42
CA LYS A 135 6.13 -5.67 -18.85
C LYS A 135 5.17 -6.32 -17.86
N PRO A 136 5.45 -7.53 -17.31
CA PRO A 136 4.58 -8.14 -16.31
C PRO A 136 4.43 -7.26 -15.07
N LEU A 137 5.51 -6.65 -14.58
CA LEU A 137 5.50 -5.79 -13.40
C LEU A 137 4.62 -4.54 -13.61
N LEU A 138 4.69 -3.91 -14.80
CA LEU A 138 3.82 -2.78 -15.14
C LEU A 138 2.33 -3.16 -15.18
N LEU A 139 2.00 -4.35 -15.66
CA LEU A 139 0.63 -4.86 -15.69
C LEU A 139 0.11 -5.14 -14.28
N LEU A 140 0.94 -5.71 -13.40
CA LEU A 140 0.59 -5.94 -12.01
C LEU A 140 0.39 -4.62 -11.26
N TYR A 141 1.20 -3.59 -11.51
CA TYR A 141 0.95 -2.27 -10.93
C TYR A 141 -0.40 -1.70 -11.33
N ARG A 142 -0.75 -1.80 -12.61
CA ARG A 142 -2.07 -1.38 -13.08
C ARG A 142 -3.19 -2.17 -12.40
N ARG A 143 -3.05 -3.50 -12.29
CA ARG A 143 -4.02 -4.36 -11.60
C ARG A 143 -4.17 -3.97 -10.13
N LEU A 144 -3.05 -3.67 -9.45
CA LEU A 144 -3.05 -3.23 -8.08
C LEU A 144 -3.72 -1.86 -7.91
N ASP A 145 -3.48 -0.92 -8.84
CA ASP A 145 -4.16 0.38 -8.87
C ASP A 145 -5.67 0.21 -9.08
N GLU A 146 -6.10 -0.68 -9.99
CA GLU A 146 -7.52 -1.01 -10.21
C GLU A 146 -8.17 -1.63 -8.96
N ILE A 147 -7.47 -2.55 -8.28
CA ILE A 147 -7.95 -3.15 -7.02
C ILE A 147 -8.03 -2.10 -5.91
N LYS A 148 -7.03 -1.22 -5.79
CA LYS A 148 -7.04 -0.11 -4.83
C LYS A 148 -8.18 0.86 -5.11
N ASP A 149 -8.46 1.19 -6.38
CA ASP A 149 -9.58 2.04 -6.76
C ASP A 149 -10.93 1.39 -6.39
N MET A 150 -11.04 0.06 -6.51
CA MET A 150 -12.24 -0.69 -6.10
C MET A 150 -12.41 -0.77 -4.58
N ILE A 151 -11.29 -0.91 -3.85
CA ILE A 151 -11.28 -0.89 -2.39
C ILE A 151 -11.53 0.57 -1.95
N GLN A 152 -10.57 1.46 -2.09
CA GLN A 152 -10.53 2.78 -1.43
C GLN A 152 -11.29 3.91 -2.15
N GLY A 153 -11.86 3.66 -3.34
CA GLY A 153 -12.26 4.71 -4.27
C GLY A 153 -11.05 5.32 -4.98
N ARG A 154 -11.27 6.19 -5.98
CA ARG A 154 -10.15 6.82 -6.72
C ARG A 154 -9.28 7.66 -5.80
N VAL A 155 -8.06 7.21 -5.58
CA VAL A 155 -7.02 7.98 -4.87
C VAL A 155 -5.96 8.36 -5.89
N LEU A 156 -5.81 9.67 -6.15
CA LEU A 156 -4.68 10.17 -6.92
C LEU A 156 -3.41 9.96 -6.08
N MET A 157 -2.55 9.04 -6.52
CA MET A 157 -1.24 8.83 -5.90
C MET A 157 -0.29 9.93 -6.40
N ASP A 158 0.04 10.86 -5.51
CA ASP A 158 1.17 11.79 -5.72
C ASP A 158 2.47 11.01 -5.52
N ASP A 159 3.06 10.54 -6.60
CA ASP A 159 4.41 9.98 -6.60
C ASP A 159 5.40 11.05 -7.09
N GLU A 160 6.41 11.34 -6.27
CA GLU A 160 7.49 12.25 -6.67
C GLU A 160 8.50 11.51 -7.56
N PRO A 161 8.85 12.07 -8.73
CA PRO A 161 9.86 11.49 -9.60
C PRO A 161 11.25 11.61 -8.99
N LEU A 162 11.96 10.48 -8.93
CA LEU A 162 13.39 10.44 -8.64
C LEU A 162 14.17 10.03 -9.88
N ALA A 163 15.23 10.79 -10.17
CA ALA A 163 16.18 10.46 -11.22
C ALA A 163 17.19 9.43 -10.69
N LEU A 164 17.02 8.15 -11.06
CA LEU A 164 18.01 7.11 -10.84
C LEU A 164 19.13 7.21 -11.89
N LYS A 165 20.37 6.93 -11.47
CA LYS A 165 21.49 6.74 -12.41
C LYS A 165 21.56 5.27 -12.81
N ASP A 166 21.95 4.98 -14.05
CA ASP A 166 22.09 3.61 -14.57
C ASP A 166 22.96 2.68 -13.71
N SER A 167 23.94 3.24 -12.99
CA SER A 167 24.81 2.49 -12.07
C SER A 167 24.06 1.89 -10.87
N ASP A 168 22.93 2.48 -10.52
CA ASP A 168 22.17 2.15 -9.31
C ASP A 168 21.05 1.13 -9.60
N ILE A 169 20.80 0.83 -10.88
CA ILE A 169 19.76 -0.08 -11.34
C ILE A 169 20.27 -1.52 -11.29
N LYS A 170 19.80 -2.32 -10.33
CA LYS A 170 20.23 -3.72 -10.16
C LYS A 170 19.12 -4.70 -10.45
N THR A 171 17.89 -4.27 -10.23
CA THR A 171 16.71 -5.12 -10.29
C THR A 171 15.69 -4.62 -11.32
N VAL A 172 14.76 -5.49 -11.68
CA VAL A 172 13.57 -5.14 -12.47
C VAL A 172 12.78 -4.01 -11.79
N GLY A 173 12.70 -4.02 -10.45
CA GLY A 173 12.10 -2.93 -9.69
C GLY A 173 12.78 -1.58 -9.90
N ASP A 174 14.13 -1.53 -9.80
CA ASP A 174 14.89 -0.30 -10.00
C ASP A 174 14.70 0.29 -11.42
N TYR A 175 14.62 -0.59 -12.43
CA TYR A 175 14.45 -0.18 -13.81
C TYR A 175 13.04 0.35 -14.08
N VAL A 176 12.00 -0.30 -13.53
CA VAL A 176 10.63 0.21 -13.62
C VAL A 176 10.48 1.53 -12.87
N ASP A 177 11.11 1.67 -11.71
CA ASP A 177 11.08 2.92 -10.94
C ASP A 177 11.71 4.08 -11.73
N MET A 178 12.82 3.81 -12.43
CA MET A 178 13.43 4.76 -13.37
C MET A 178 12.49 5.14 -14.53
N LEU A 179 11.85 4.15 -15.17
CA LEU A 179 10.98 4.38 -16.33
C LEU A 179 9.71 5.17 -15.98
N THR A 180 9.15 4.90 -14.81
CA THR A 180 7.85 5.46 -14.40
C THR A 180 7.99 6.71 -13.55
N GLY A 181 9.18 6.98 -13.02
CA GLY A 181 9.39 7.97 -11.97
C GLY A 181 8.67 7.61 -10.66
N ARG A 182 8.12 6.40 -10.53
CA ARG A 182 7.47 5.93 -9.30
C ARG A 182 8.49 5.18 -8.48
N LEU A 183 8.76 5.61 -7.25
CA LEU A 183 9.52 4.78 -6.31
C LEU A 183 8.56 3.98 -5.44
N VAL A 184 8.54 2.66 -5.65
CA VAL A 184 8.03 1.74 -4.63
C VAL A 184 9.25 1.26 -3.85
N LYS A 185 9.69 2.02 -2.84
CA LYS A 185 10.86 1.63 -2.02
C LYS A 185 10.68 0.18 -1.53
N PRO A 186 11.54 -0.77 -1.95
CA PRO A 186 11.54 -2.09 -1.34
C PRO A 186 11.93 -1.93 0.13
N GLU A 187 11.23 -2.63 1.01
CA GLU A 187 11.56 -2.63 2.43
C GLU A 187 12.98 -3.17 2.63
N GLN A 188 13.83 -2.42 3.34
CA GLN A 188 15.01 -3.03 3.92
C GLN A 188 14.55 -3.91 5.08
N PRO A 189 14.87 -5.22 5.07
CA PRO A 189 14.67 -6.03 6.26
C PRO A 189 15.52 -5.45 7.39
N ALA A 190 14.89 -5.28 8.56
CA ALA A 190 15.57 -4.90 9.80
C ALA A 190 16.46 -6.05 10.31
#